data_AF-A0A6J0K0G7-F1
#
_entry.id   AF-A0A6J0K0G7-F1
#
_cell.length_a   1.000
_cell.length_b   1.000
_cell.length_c   1.000
_cell.angle_alpha   90.00
_cell.angle_beta   90.00
_cell.angle_gamma   90.00
#
_symmetry.space_group_name_H-M   'P 1'
#
loop_
_entity.id
_entity.type
_entity.pdbx_description
1 polymer ?
#
loop_
_entity_poly.entity_id
_entity_poly.type
_entity_poly.pdbx_seq_one_letter_code
_entity_poly.pdbx_strand_id
1 'polypeptide(L)'
;MASNSSVYHHTSFVLFVALILCLSSPSVAAVPSEELEIAISLLRVRGRALFANAITTSDILFDLLSAESLTLLVPTDAMLFDLDMRYSLPMYISTLRLHALPLRLTISELRSLPNASSVPTFLPSHSLLLTKPSSSDSVYLDGVEVYLPRLFYDRHIAVHGLANILPLSRSRWTDIENRAFALPPIVDSPAYSPSPRSTWWISPSPEDYIEFFGSTPAEPPRIGEVPVSQPPLEEDLIVGDGDSWINGF
;
A
#
# COMPACT_ATOMS: atom_id res chain seq x y z
N MET A 1 43.39 -22.37 51.34
CA MET A 1 42.17 -21.64 50.93
C MET A 1 42.50 -20.70 49.76
N ALA A 2 42.94 -21.21 48.60
CA ALA A 2 43.43 -20.38 47.49
C ALA A 2 42.85 -20.75 46.10
N SER A 3 41.96 -21.74 46.01
CA SER A 3 41.44 -22.23 44.73
C SER A 3 40.25 -21.44 44.18
N ASN A 4 39.57 -20.63 45.00
CA ASN A 4 38.26 -20.08 44.61
C ASN A 4 38.36 -18.82 43.75
N SER A 5 39.41 -18.00 43.90
CA SER A 5 39.57 -16.74 43.15
C SER A 5 39.75 -16.94 41.64
N SER A 6 40.47 -17.99 41.24
CA SER A 6 40.70 -18.32 39.82
C SER A 6 39.41 -18.74 39.11
N VAL A 7 38.49 -19.39 39.83
CA VAL A 7 37.22 -19.86 39.26
C VAL A 7 36.29 -18.68 38.98
N TYR A 8 36.23 -17.69 39.88
CA TYR A 8 35.40 -16.49 39.70
C TYR A 8 35.87 -15.61 38.52
N HIS A 9 37.18 -15.50 38.29
CA HIS A 9 37.70 -14.76 37.13
C HIS A 9 37.35 -15.46 35.81
N HIS A 10 37.41 -16.79 35.77
CA HIS A 10 37.09 -17.55 34.57
C HIS A 10 35.59 -17.52 34.25
N THR A 11 34.73 -17.67 35.26
CA THR A 11 33.27 -17.57 35.07
C THR A 11 32.84 -16.16 34.66
N SER A 12 33.44 -15.12 35.25
CA SER A 12 33.19 -13.72 34.86
C SER A 12 33.62 -13.43 33.43
N PHE A 13 34.78 -13.94 33.00
CA PHE A 13 35.25 -13.78 31.63
C PHE A 13 34.34 -14.49 30.62
N VAL A 14 33.92 -15.72 30.91
CA VAL A 14 32.97 -16.47 30.06
C VAL A 14 31.63 -15.76 29.96
N LEU A 15 31.12 -15.21 31.06
CA LEU A 15 29.84 -14.48 31.08
C LEU A 15 29.94 -13.15 30.33
N PHE A 16 31.09 -12.46 30.40
CA PHE A 16 31.37 -11.25 29.63
C PHE A 16 31.48 -11.53 28.12
N VAL A 17 32.17 -12.61 27.73
CA VAL A 17 32.24 -13.04 26.32
C VAL A 17 30.86 -13.47 25.82
N ALA A 18 30.09 -14.21 26.63
CA ALA A 18 28.71 -14.58 26.29
C ALA A 18 27.81 -13.34 26.15
N LEU A 19 27.95 -12.33 27.03
CA LEU A 19 27.23 -11.06 26.94
C LEU A 19 27.60 -10.29 25.66
N ILE A 20 28.90 -10.21 25.32
CA ILE A 20 29.35 -9.57 24.08
C ILE A 20 28.82 -10.32 22.85
N LEU A 21 28.82 -11.65 22.86
CA LEU A 21 28.25 -12.46 21.79
C LEU A 21 26.73 -12.30 21.68
N CYS A 22 26.00 -12.17 22.81
CA CYS A 22 24.57 -11.87 22.83
C CYS A 22 24.27 -10.43 22.37
N LEU A 23 25.11 -9.45 22.70
CA LEU A 23 25.01 -8.07 22.23
C LEU A 23 25.42 -7.90 20.76
N SER A 24 26.23 -8.83 20.24
CA SER A 24 26.68 -8.88 18.84
C SER A 24 25.75 -9.68 17.93
N SER A 25 24.62 -10.16 18.45
CA SER A 25 23.54 -10.68 17.59
C SER A 25 23.19 -9.59 16.58
N PRO A 26 23.06 -9.88 15.28
CA PRO A 26 22.39 -8.92 14.41
C PRO A 26 21.02 -8.70 15.03
N SER A 27 20.75 -7.47 15.48
CA SER A 27 19.39 -7.06 15.75
C SER A 27 18.62 -7.43 14.49
N VAL A 28 17.62 -8.29 14.65
CA VAL A 28 16.57 -8.53 13.65
C VAL A 28 15.87 -7.18 13.50
N ALA A 29 16.50 -6.30 12.73
CA ALA A 29 16.08 -4.94 12.55
C ALA A 29 14.97 -5.00 11.53
N ALA A 30 13.74 -4.86 12.03
CA ALA A 30 12.59 -4.70 11.17
C ALA A 30 12.79 -3.48 10.25
N VAL A 31 12.12 -3.49 9.10
CA VAL A 31 12.18 -2.41 8.12
C VAL A 31 11.91 -1.07 8.83
N PRO A 32 12.82 -0.09 8.73
CA PRO A 32 12.60 1.23 9.30
C PRO A 32 11.33 1.85 8.71
N SER A 33 10.44 2.36 9.58
CA SER A 33 9.19 3.00 9.14
C SER A 33 9.46 4.16 8.18
N GLU A 34 10.52 4.93 8.41
CA GLU A 34 10.94 6.03 7.53
C GLU A 34 11.24 5.55 6.10
N GLU A 35 11.93 4.41 5.95
CA GLU A 35 12.25 3.83 4.63
C GLU A 35 10.97 3.41 3.90
N LEU A 36 10.02 2.82 4.62
CA LEU A 36 8.72 2.44 4.05
C LEU A 36 7.89 3.66 3.65
N GLU A 37 7.85 4.72 4.45
CA GLU A 37 7.13 5.96 4.13
C GLU A 37 7.71 6.67 2.90
N ILE A 38 9.04 6.66 2.74
CA ILE A 38 9.71 7.18 1.54
C ILE A 38 9.29 6.35 0.31
N ALA A 39 9.32 5.02 0.42
CA ALA A 39 8.90 4.13 -0.66
C ALA A 39 7.42 4.38 -1.06
N ILE A 40 6.51 4.47 -0.09
CA ILE A 40 5.08 4.76 -0.29
C ILE A 40 4.89 6.13 -0.95
N SER A 41 5.62 7.15 -0.50
CA SER A 41 5.57 8.50 -1.09
C SER A 41 6.02 8.49 -2.54
N LEU A 42 7.09 7.77 -2.85
CA LEU A 42 7.60 7.65 -4.21
C LEU A 42 6.64 6.89 -5.13
N LEU A 43 5.96 5.86 -4.62
CA LEU A 43 4.90 5.16 -5.36
C LEU A 43 3.76 6.11 -5.77
N ARG A 44 3.29 6.97 -4.86
CA ARG A 44 2.27 7.98 -5.18
C ARG A 44 2.73 8.91 -6.30
N VAL A 45 3.96 9.42 -6.23
CA VAL A 45 4.53 10.31 -7.26
C VAL A 45 4.73 9.62 -8.61
N ARG A 46 4.88 8.29 -8.63
CA ARG A 46 5.10 7.49 -9.85
C ARG A 46 3.81 6.90 -10.45
N GLY A 47 2.64 7.39 -10.04
CA GLY A 47 1.35 6.92 -10.56
C GLY A 47 1.00 5.51 -10.10
N ARG A 48 1.40 5.17 -8.87
CA ARG A 48 1.09 3.91 -8.16
C ARG A 48 0.38 4.21 -6.84
N ALA A 49 -0.51 5.20 -6.88
CA ALA A 49 -1.14 5.75 -5.68
C ALA A 49 -2.14 4.78 -5.07
N LEU A 50 -2.82 3.96 -5.87
CA LEU A 50 -3.76 2.97 -5.35
C LEU A 50 -3.04 1.88 -4.57
N PHE A 51 -1.89 1.40 -5.05
CA PHE A 51 -1.11 0.41 -4.31
C PHE A 51 -0.57 0.99 -2.99
N ALA A 52 -0.04 2.20 -3.05
CA ALA A 52 0.44 2.92 -1.87
C ALA A 52 -0.68 3.09 -0.82
N ASN A 53 -1.86 3.53 -1.25
CA ASN A 53 -3.00 3.71 -0.37
C ASN A 53 -3.49 2.38 0.20
N ALA A 54 -3.61 1.35 -0.64
CA ALA A 54 -4.01 0.02 -0.24
C ALA A 54 -3.12 -0.56 0.86
N ILE A 55 -1.79 -0.36 0.76
CA ILE A 55 -0.86 -0.71 1.83
C ILE A 55 -1.19 0.08 3.10
N THR A 56 -1.25 1.41 3.02
CA THR A 56 -1.44 2.26 4.21
C THR A 56 -2.79 2.08 4.92
N THR A 57 -3.82 1.64 4.21
CA THR A 57 -5.18 1.51 4.75
C THR A 57 -5.56 0.08 5.13
N SER A 58 -4.67 -0.89 4.96
CA SER A 58 -4.95 -2.30 5.28
C SER A 58 -3.96 -2.90 6.27
N ASP A 59 -4.33 -4.07 6.78
CA ASP A 59 -3.55 -4.82 7.77
C ASP A 59 -2.18 -5.30 7.24
N ILE A 60 -1.99 -5.32 5.91
CA ILE A 60 -0.69 -5.64 5.30
C ILE A 60 0.42 -4.70 5.78
N LEU A 61 0.11 -3.45 6.15
CA LEU A 61 1.11 -2.50 6.65
C LEU A 61 1.88 -3.08 7.84
N PHE A 62 1.18 -3.76 8.75
CA PHE A 62 1.82 -4.37 9.93
C PHE A 62 2.70 -5.55 9.54
N ASP A 63 2.30 -6.33 8.54
CA ASP A 63 3.12 -7.42 7.99
C ASP A 63 4.43 -6.86 7.38
N LEU A 64 4.35 -5.75 6.63
CA LEU A 64 5.52 -5.10 6.01
C LEU A 64 6.46 -4.49 7.06
N LEU A 65 5.91 -3.80 8.06
CA LEU A 65 6.69 -3.18 9.14
C LEU A 65 7.35 -4.21 10.06
N SER A 66 6.84 -5.43 10.12
CA SER A 66 7.41 -6.51 10.96
C SER A 66 8.50 -7.30 10.26
N ALA A 67 8.68 -7.12 8.95
CA ALA A 67 9.67 -7.86 8.18
C ALA A 67 11.07 -7.24 8.31
N GLU A 68 12.12 -8.06 8.23
CA GLU A 68 13.52 -7.60 8.20
C GLU A 68 13.87 -6.90 6.88
N SER A 69 13.31 -7.40 5.79
CA SER A 69 13.53 -6.91 4.44
C SER A 69 12.36 -7.32 3.57
N LEU A 70 12.06 -6.54 2.53
CA LEU A 70 10.93 -6.83 1.67
C LEU A 70 11.14 -6.38 0.24
N THR A 71 10.37 -7.01 -0.66
CA THR A 71 10.21 -6.57 -2.04
C THR A 71 8.74 -6.31 -2.33
N LEU A 72 8.42 -5.12 -2.83
CA LEU A 72 7.09 -4.79 -3.32
C LEU A 72 7.04 -4.96 -4.84
N LEU A 73 6.11 -5.80 -5.28
CA LEU A 73 5.80 -6.04 -6.68
C LEU A 73 4.55 -5.23 -7.03
N VAL A 74 4.72 -4.13 -7.75
CA VAL A 74 3.73 -3.07 -7.82
C VAL A 74 2.94 -3.14 -9.13
N PRO A 75 1.64 -3.47 -9.08
CA PRO A 75 0.76 -3.39 -10.25
C PRO A 75 0.47 -1.94 -10.64
N THR A 76 -0.18 -1.71 -11.78
CA THR A 76 -0.65 -0.35 -12.14
C THR A 76 -1.90 0.03 -11.36
N ASP A 77 -2.19 1.32 -11.25
CA ASP A 77 -3.43 1.77 -10.60
C ASP A 77 -4.67 1.23 -11.36
N ALA A 78 -4.65 1.17 -12.69
CA ALA A 78 -5.73 0.56 -13.47
C ALA A 78 -5.96 -0.92 -13.10
N MET A 79 -4.88 -1.69 -12.95
CA MET A 79 -4.93 -3.09 -12.55
C MET A 79 -5.53 -3.30 -11.15
N LEU A 80 -5.19 -2.44 -10.19
CA LEU A 80 -5.76 -2.50 -8.84
C LEU A 80 -7.22 -2.04 -8.80
N PHE A 81 -7.56 -1.01 -9.58
CA PHE A 81 -8.94 -0.60 -9.72
C PHE A 81 -9.81 -1.75 -10.26
N ASP A 82 -9.35 -2.43 -11.30
CA ASP A 82 -10.06 -3.60 -11.83
C ASP A 82 -10.12 -4.75 -10.82
N LEU A 83 -9.10 -4.91 -9.97
CA LEU A 83 -9.08 -5.92 -8.90
C LEU A 83 -10.17 -5.63 -7.86
N ASP A 84 -10.23 -4.39 -7.39
CA ASP A 84 -11.21 -3.92 -6.40
C ASP A 84 -12.65 -4.07 -6.89
N MET A 85 -12.89 -3.82 -8.18
CA MET A 85 -14.23 -3.99 -8.78
C MET A 85 -14.65 -5.46 -8.98
N ARG A 86 -13.69 -6.41 -9.01
CA ARG A 86 -13.95 -7.82 -9.33
C ARG A 86 -14.05 -8.73 -8.12
N TYR A 87 -13.40 -8.37 -7.01
CA TYR A 87 -13.19 -9.30 -5.90
C TYR A 87 -13.65 -8.70 -4.56
N SER A 88 -13.99 -9.58 -3.62
CA SER A 88 -14.33 -9.19 -2.25
C SER A 88 -13.10 -8.65 -1.50
N LEU A 89 -13.33 -7.91 -0.41
CA LEU A 89 -12.24 -7.34 0.40
C LEU A 89 -11.22 -8.41 0.88
N PRO A 90 -11.60 -9.59 1.39
CA PRO A 90 -10.62 -10.62 1.79
C PRO A 90 -9.73 -11.08 0.62
N MET A 91 -10.30 -11.14 -0.58
CA MET A 91 -9.60 -11.53 -1.81
C MET A 91 -8.66 -10.42 -2.28
N TYR A 92 -9.12 -9.18 -2.22
CA TYR A 92 -8.32 -7.99 -2.49
C TYR A 92 -7.08 -7.95 -1.59
N ILE A 93 -7.26 -8.03 -0.27
CA ILE A 93 -6.16 -8.03 0.70
C ILE A 93 -5.22 -9.23 0.53
N SER A 94 -5.76 -10.43 0.28
CA SER A 94 -4.92 -11.61 0.02
C SER A 94 -4.08 -11.45 -1.25
N THR A 95 -4.63 -10.78 -2.25
CA THR A 95 -3.89 -10.44 -3.48
C THR A 95 -2.82 -9.38 -3.19
N LEU A 96 -3.07 -8.38 -2.33
CA LEU A 96 -2.02 -7.43 -1.92
C LEU A 96 -0.84 -8.16 -1.25
N ARG A 97 -1.12 -9.14 -0.38
CA ARG A 97 -0.07 -9.96 0.27
C ARG A 97 0.76 -10.78 -0.71
N LEU A 98 0.17 -11.17 -1.85
CA LEU A 98 0.88 -11.84 -2.93
C LEU A 98 1.91 -10.93 -3.63
N HIS A 99 1.63 -9.62 -3.64
CA HIS A 99 2.47 -8.58 -4.23
C HIS A 99 3.58 -8.08 -3.30
N ALA A 100 3.75 -8.72 -2.13
CA ALA A 100 4.82 -8.41 -1.20
C ALA A 100 5.63 -9.69 -0.90
N LEU A 101 6.96 -9.59 -0.94
CA LEU A 101 7.89 -10.69 -0.64
C LEU A 101 8.64 -10.37 0.65
N PRO A 102 8.80 -11.33 1.59
CA PRO A 102 9.54 -11.14 2.84
C PRO A 102 11.06 -11.24 2.65
N LEU A 103 11.54 -10.85 1.47
CA LEU A 103 12.95 -10.86 1.06
C LEU A 103 13.18 -9.63 0.22
N ARG A 104 14.27 -8.90 0.46
CA ARG A 104 14.73 -7.86 -0.45
C ARG A 104 15.47 -8.48 -1.64
N LEU A 105 14.87 -8.37 -2.82
CA LEU A 105 15.36 -8.92 -4.07
C LEU A 105 15.42 -7.82 -5.11
N THR A 106 16.63 -7.41 -5.46
CA THR A 106 16.90 -6.54 -6.61
C THR A 106 16.71 -7.30 -7.92
N ILE A 107 16.66 -6.58 -9.04
CA ILE A 107 16.49 -7.21 -10.35
C ILE A 107 17.66 -8.12 -10.69
N SER A 108 18.87 -7.77 -10.26
CA SER A 108 20.07 -8.57 -10.45
C SER A 108 20.00 -9.86 -9.63
N GLU A 109 19.53 -9.79 -8.38
CA GLU A 109 19.34 -10.96 -7.53
C GLU A 109 18.26 -11.89 -8.09
N LEU A 110 17.12 -11.34 -8.52
CA LEU A 110 16.07 -12.11 -9.21
C LEU A 110 16.60 -12.84 -10.45
N ARG A 111 17.46 -12.20 -11.25
CA ARG A 111 18.09 -12.83 -12.42
C ARG A 111 19.07 -13.93 -12.04
N SER A 112 19.79 -13.75 -10.93
CA SER A 112 20.77 -14.72 -10.43
C SER A 112 20.14 -15.99 -9.85
N LEU A 113 18.89 -15.94 -9.38
CA LEU A 113 18.19 -17.11 -8.87
C LEU A 113 18.06 -18.20 -9.94
N PRO A 114 18.12 -19.50 -9.59
CA PRO A 114 17.87 -20.58 -10.56
C PRO A 114 16.51 -20.43 -11.27
N ASN A 115 16.42 -20.90 -12.52
CA ASN A 115 15.11 -20.96 -13.17
C ASN A 115 14.19 -21.94 -12.42
N ALA A 116 12.88 -21.68 -12.41
CA ALA A 116 11.89 -22.41 -11.60
C ALA A 116 12.12 -22.31 -10.08
N SER A 117 12.75 -21.24 -9.61
CA SER A 117 12.86 -20.98 -8.16
C SER A 117 11.51 -20.61 -7.56
N SER A 118 11.29 -21.07 -6.32
CA SER A 118 10.12 -20.69 -5.53
C SER A 118 10.45 -19.49 -4.65
N VAL A 119 9.70 -18.40 -4.80
CA VAL A 119 9.92 -17.12 -4.08
C VAL A 119 8.77 -16.90 -3.09
N PRO A 120 9.03 -16.86 -1.77
CA PRO A 120 7.97 -16.72 -0.77
C PRO A 120 7.26 -15.35 -0.87
N THR A 121 6.01 -15.29 -0.41
CA THR A 121 5.21 -14.06 -0.30
C THR A 121 4.69 -13.86 1.12
N PHE A 122 4.15 -12.66 1.42
CA PHE A 122 3.43 -12.44 2.68
C PHE A 122 2.07 -13.15 2.73
N LEU A 123 1.59 -13.72 1.61
CA LEU A 123 0.41 -14.58 1.63
C LEU A 123 0.81 -15.96 2.19
N PRO A 124 0.25 -16.41 3.32
CA PRO A 124 0.68 -17.64 3.96
C PRO A 124 0.56 -18.86 3.05
N SER A 125 1.61 -19.69 3.06
CA SER A 125 1.72 -20.90 2.24
C SER A 125 1.63 -20.65 0.73
N HIS A 126 2.03 -19.46 0.28
CA HIS A 126 2.05 -19.11 -1.13
C HIS A 126 3.41 -18.54 -1.53
N SER A 127 3.89 -19.03 -2.68
CA SER A 127 5.19 -18.70 -3.25
C SER A 127 5.05 -18.56 -4.76
N LEU A 128 5.70 -17.55 -5.32
CA LEU A 128 5.72 -17.27 -6.75
C LEU A 128 6.78 -18.13 -7.44
N LEU A 129 6.42 -18.71 -8.58
CA LEU A 129 7.35 -19.39 -9.46
C LEU A 129 8.12 -18.39 -10.31
N LEU A 130 9.43 -18.31 -10.11
CA LEU A 130 10.30 -17.52 -10.94
C LEU A 130 10.62 -18.27 -12.24
N THR A 131 10.31 -17.64 -13.37
CA THR A 131 10.63 -18.16 -14.71
C THR A 131 11.43 -17.16 -15.52
N LYS A 132 12.40 -17.69 -16.27
CA LYS A 132 13.31 -16.93 -17.13
C LYS A 132 13.33 -17.56 -18.52
N PRO A 133 12.91 -16.87 -19.57
CA PRO A 133 13.01 -17.36 -20.94
C PRO A 133 14.49 -17.46 -21.34
N SER A 134 14.87 -18.49 -22.09
CA SER A 134 16.26 -18.63 -22.57
C SER A 134 16.68 -17.55 -23.57
N SER A 135 15.72 -16.83 -24.15
CA SER A 135 15.92 -15.85 -25.22
C SER A 135 15.99 -14.39 -24.75
N SER A 136 15.79 -14.10 -23.46
CA SER A 136 15.70 -12.73 -22.95
C SER A 136 16.10 -12.61 -21.48
N ASP A 137 16.51 -11.40 -21.09
CA ASP A 137 16.85 -11.04 -19.70
C ASP A 137 15.62 -10.66 -18.85
N SER A 138 14.42 -11.01 -19.33
CA SER A 138 13.16 -10.77 -18.63
C SER A 138 12.94 -11.80 -17.52
N VAL A 139 12.34 -11.35 -16.43
CA VAL A 139 12.01 -12.17 -15.26
C VAL A 139 10.50 -12.17 -15.11
N TYR A 140 9.94 -13.36 -14.91
CA TYR A 140 8.52 -13.55 -14.67
C TYR A 140 8.31 -14.20 -13.31
N LEU A 141 7.28 -13.75 -12.60
CA LEU A 141 6.80 -14.32 -11.35
C LEU A 141 5.37 -14.79 -11.57
N ASP A 142 5.13 -16.10 -11.48
CA ASP A 142 3.85 -16.73 -11.84
C ASP A 142 3.33 -16.32 -13.22
N GLY A 143 4.25 -16.20 -14.19
CA GLY A 143 3.93 -15.80 -15.57
C GLY A 143 3.71 -14.31 -15.76
N VAL A 144 3.83 -13.48 -14.71
CA VAL A 144 3.74 -12.02 -14.81
C VAL A 144 5.12 -11.40 -14.91
N GLU A 145 5.35 -10.60 -15.94
CA GLU A 145 6.64 -9.95 -16.18
C GLU A 145 6.93 -8.84 -15.15
N VAL A 146 8.17 -8.82 -14.67
CA VAL A 146 8.74 -7.67 -13.95
C VAL A 146 9.14 -6.60 -14.98
N TYR A 147 8.14 -5.84 -15.43
CA TYR A 147 8.27 -4.89 -16.54
C TYR A 147 9.02 -3.60 -16.20
N LEU A 148 8.85 -3.09 -14.97
CA LEU A 148 9.47 -1.82 -14.56
C LEU A 148 10.35 -2.04 -13.31
N PRO A 149 11.55 -2.61 -13.48
CA PRO A 149 12.43 -2.86 -12.34
C PRO A 149 12.92 -1.56 -11.71
N ARG A 150 13.27 -1.62 -10.41
CA ARG A 150 13.95 -0.53 -9.69
C ARG A 150 13.13 0.76 -9.63
N LEU A 151 11.87 0.63 -9.23
CA LEU A 151 11.05 1.79 -8.87
C LEU A 151 11.61 2.50 -7.63
N PHE A 152 12.09 1.72 -6.66
CA PHE A 152 12.74 2.20 -5.44
C PHE A 152 13.68 1.11 -4.93
N TYR A 153 14.87 1.50 -4.47
CA TYR A 153 15.81 0.64 -3.73
C TYR A 153 16.37 1.40 -2.56
N ASP A 154 16.37 0.76 -1.41
CA ASP A 154 17.12 1.18 -0.24
C ASP A 154 17.64 -0.07 0.49
N ARG A 155 18.08 0.02 1.75
CA ARG A 155 18.78 -1.04 2.47
C ARG A 155 17.90 -2.27 2.72
N HIS A 156 16.62 -2.09 3.04
CA HIS A 156 15.71 -3.18 3.42
C HIS A 156 14.58 -3.37 2.39
N ILE A 157 14.28 -2.34 1.58
CA ILE A 157 13.18 -2.36 0.63
C ILE A 157 13.68 -2.37 -0.81
N ALA A 158 13.10 -3.26 -1.62
CA ALA A 158 13.17 -3.22 -3.07
C ALA A 158 11.78 -3.07 -3.68
N VAL A 159 11.64 -2.32 -4.77
CA VAL A 159 10.34 -2.10 -5.43
C VAL A 159 10.48 -2.27 -6.94
N HIS A 160 9.56 -3.05 -7.49
CA HIS A 160 9.53 -3.42 -8.90
C HIS A 160 8.11 -3.31 -9.44
N GLY A 161 7.92 -2.71 -10.60
CA GLY A 161 6.62 -2.67 -11.27
C GLY A 161 6.36 -3.94 -12.08
N LEU A 162 5.11 -4.42 -12.04
CA LEU A 162 4.64 -5.58 -12.78
C LEU A 162 3.84 -5.20 -14.04
N ALA A 163 3.84 -6.11 -15.02
CA ALA A 163 3.02 -6.02 -16.23
C ALA A 163 1.55 -6.40 -16.01
N ASN A 164 1.22 -7.09 -14.91
CA ASN A 164 -0.15 -7.51 -14.57
C ASN A 164 -0.31 -7.76 -13.06
N ILE A 165 -1.53 -8.04 -12.61
CA ILE A 165 -1.82 -8.56 -11.27
C ILE A 165 -1.33 -10.01 -11.16
N LEU A 166 -0.67 -10.33 -10.04
CA LEU A 166 -0.31 -11.71 -9.72
C LEU A 166 -1.57 -12.56 -9.50
N PRO A 167 -1.69 -13.70 -10.21
CA PRO A 167 -2.88 -14.52 -10.14
C PRO A 167 -2.93 -15.30 -8.82
N LEU A 168 -4.05 -15.21 -8.12
CA LEU A 168 -4.33 -16.10 -7.00
C LEU A 168 -5.10 -17.33 -7.52
N SER A 169 -4.75 -18.54 -7.10
CA SER A 169 -5.43 -19.77 -7.57
C SER A 169 -6.89 -19.83 -7.10
N ARG A 170 -7.80 -20.35 -7.95
CA ARG A 170 -9.23 -20.51 -7.64
C ARG A 170 -9.50 -21.36 -6.38
N SER A 171 -8.72 -22.41 -6.14
CA SER A 171 -8.88 -23.21 -4.91
C SER A 171 -8.60 -22.37 -3.67
N ARG A 172 -7.64 -21.45 -3.77
CA ARG A 172 -7.32 -20.54 -2.68
C ARG A 172 -8.41 -19.50 -2.48
N TRP A 173 -9.09 -19.11 -3.56
CA TRP A 173 -10.23 -18.19 -3.48
C TRP A 173 -11.32 -18.77 -2.59
N THR A 174 -11.71 -20.02 -2.85
CA THR A 174 -12.74 -20.69 -2.05
C THR A 174 -12.34 -20.82 -0.59
N ASP A 175 -11.06 -21.12 -0.30
CA ASP A 175 -10.58 -21.21 1.08
C ASP A 175 -10.63 -19.87 1.82
N ILE A 176 -10.25 -18.78 1.15
CA ILE A 176 -10.26 -17.43 1.72
C ILE A 176 -11.70 -16.97 1.98
N GLU A 177 -12.60 -17.18 1.02
CA GLU A 177 -14.02 -16.86 1.19
C GLU A 177 -14.61 -17.66 2.35
N ASN A 178 -14.40 -18.98 2.38
CA ASN A 178 -14.88 -19.82 3.46
C ASN A 178 -14.36 -19.37 4.84
N ARG A 179 -13.11 -18.90 4.92
CA ARG A 179 -12.52 -18.39 6.16
C ARG A 179 -13.07 -17.01 6.55
N ALA A 180 -13.33 -16.14 5.58
CA ALA A 180 -13.91 -14.82 5.83
C ALA A 180 -15.36 -14.90 6.31
N PHE A 181 -16.12 -15.90 5.83
CA PHE A 181 -17.50 -16.15 6.23
C PHE A 181 -17.63 -17.13 7.41
N ALA A 182 -16.54 -17.73 7.88
CA ALA A 182 -16.56 -18.54 9.08
C ALA A 182 -16.84 -17.64 10.30
N LEU A 183 -18.02 -17.79 10.90
CA LEU A 183 -18.33 -17.16 12.17
C LEU A 183 -17.25 -17.56 13.20
N PRO A 184 -16.81 -16.64 14.08
CA PRO A 184 -15.94 -17.02 15.17
C PRO A 184 -16.60 -18.15 15.96
N PRO A 185 -15.83 -19.10 16.52
CA PRO A 185 -16.40 -20.16 17.34
C PRO A 185 -17.25 -19.51 18.43
N ILE A 186 -18.52 -19.93 18.52
CA ILE A 186 -19.42 -19.53 19.60
C ILE A 186 -18.77 -20.04 20.88
N VAL A 187 -18.08 -19.15 21.59
CA VAL A 187 -17.69 -19.40 22.97
C VAL A 187 -18.99 -19.27 23.75
N ASP A 188 -19.52 -20.40 24.22
CA ASP A 188 -20.64 -20.43 25.16
C ASP A 188 -20.30 -19.52 26.34
N SER A 189 -20.85 -18.30 26.30
CA SER A 189 -20.65 -17.32 27.35
C SER A 189 -21.45 -17.80 28.58
N PRO A 190 -20.85 -17.83 29.79
CA PRO A 190 -21.61 -18.16 30.99
C PRO A 190 -22.70 -17.12 31.22
N ALA A 191 -23.84 -17.61 31.70
CA ALA A 191 -25.12 -16.93 31.72
C ALA A 191 -25.14 -15.57 32.44
N TYR A 192 -25.86 -14.63 31.81
CA TYR A 192 -26.67 -13.56 32.40
C TYR A 192 -25.95 -12.38 33.07
N SER A 193 -25.91 -11.26 32.34
CA SER A 193 -26.07 -9.91 32.87
C SER A 193 -27.02 -9.15 31.93
N PRO A 194 -28.05 -8.42 32.42
CA PRO A 194 -29.04 -7.80 31.56
C PRO A 194 -28.41 -6.68 30.73
N SER A 195 -28.55 -6.80 29.40
CA SER A 195 -28.03 -5.84 28.42
C SER A 195 -28.66 -4.45 28.62
N PRO A 196 -27.88 -3.35 28.59
CA PRO A 196 -28.44 -2.06 28.19
C PRO A 196 -28.81 -2.16 26.70
N ARG A 197 -30.03 -1.75 26.37
CA ARG A 197 -30.62 -1.78 25.03
C ARG A 197 -29.64 -1.28 23.97
N SER A 198 -29.46 -2.12 22.95
CA SER A 198 -28.85 -1.81 21.68
C SER A 198 -29.41 -0.51 21.09
N THR A 199 -28.57 0.52 21.06
CA THR A 199 -28.75 1.74 20.25
C THR A 199 -27.55 1.86 19.32
N TRP A 200 -27.42 0.88 18.41
CA TRP A 200 -26.47 0.93 17.28
C TRP A 200 -27.07 1.61 16.05
N TRP A 201 -28.10 2.43 16.23
CA TRP A 201 -28.59 3.37 15.21
C TRP A 201 -28.62 4.77 15.83
N ILE A 202 -27.46 5.40 15.91
CA ILE A 202 -27.39 6.86 15.99
C ILE A 202 -26.81 7.30 14.66
N SER A 203 -27.68 7.37 13.65
CA SER A 203 -27.55 8.49 12.73
C SER A 203 -27.84 9.72 13.58
N PRO A 204 -26.92 10.70 13.70
CA PRO A 204 -27.23 11.93 14.40
C PRO A 204 -28.47 12.54 13.76
N SER A 205 -29.32 13.12 14.60
CA SER A 205 -30.55 13.72 14.11
C SER A 205 -30.19 14.83 13.11
N PRO A 206 -31.04 15.12 12.11
CA PRO A 206 -30.78 16.20 11.16
C PRO A 206 -30.54 17.57 11.83
N GLU A 207 -31.00 17.73 13.08
CA GLU A 207 -30.86 18.95 13.88
C GLU A 207 -29.40 19.22 14.25
N ASP A 208 -28.61 18.18 14.52
CA ASP A 208 -27.18 18.29 14.86
C ASP A 208 -26.33 18.80 13.68
N TYR A 209 -26.80 18.60 12.44
CA TYR A 209 -26.15 19.11 11.22
C TYR A 209 -26.45 20.60 10.96
N ILE A 210 -27.63 21.06 11.35
CA ILE A 210 -28.04 22.46 11.16
C ILE A 210 -27.21 23.37 12.07
N GLU A 211 -26.90 22.93 13.29
CA GLU A 211 -26.10 23.70 14.24
C GLU A 211 -24.64 23.87 13.77
N PHE A 212 -24.06 22.87 13.10
CA PHE A 212 -22.66 22.89 12.69
C PHE A 212 -22.41 23.54 11.32
N PHE A 213 -23.27 23.29 10.33
CA PHE A 213 -23.07 23.76 8.95
C PHE A 213 -24.04 24.86 8.50
N GLY A 214 -25.05 25.19 9.32
CA GLY A 214 -26.07 26.20 8.97
C GLY A 214 -26.91 25.86 7.74
N SER A 215 -26.76 24.67 7.16
CA SER A 215 -27.46 24.20 5.95
C SER A 215 -27.43 22.67 5.88
N THR A 216 -28.52 22.06 5.44
CA THR A 216 -28.59 20.61 5.22
C THR A 216 -27.91 20.21 3.90
N PRO A 217 -27.22 19.05 3.83
CA PRO A 217 -26.48 18.61 2.63
C PRO A 217 -27.32 18.43 1.35
N ALA A 218 -28.64 18.47 1.46
CA ALA A 218 -29.56 18.31 0.34
C ALA A 218 -29.89 19.62 -0.39
N GLU A 219 -29.46 20.78 0.11
CA GLU A 219 -29.72 22.07 -0.54
C GLU A 219 -28.56 22.45 -1.49
N PRO A 220 -28.79 22.54 -2.82
CA PRO A 220 -27.76 22.99 -3.74
C PRO A 220 -27.43 24.47 -3.48
N PRO A 221 -26.16 24.89 -3.66
CA PRO A 221 -25.77 26.28 -3.42
C PRO A 221 -26.54 27.21 -4.36
N ARG A 222 -27.20 28.23 -3.80
CA ARG A 222 -27.79 29.31 -4.58
C ARG A 222 -26.67 30.09 -5.26
N ILE A 223 -26.57 29.98 -6.58
CA ILE A 223 -25.75 30.87 -7.39
C ILE A 223 -26.34 32.28 -7.23
N GLY A 224 -25.62 33.15 -6.52
CA GLY A 224 -25.96 34.56 -6.48
C GLY A 224 -25.84 35.15 -7.88
N GLU A 225 -26.88 35.81 -8.36
CA GLU A 225 -26.84 36.58 -9.59
C GLU A 225 -25.78 37.67 -9.45
N VAL A 226 -24.71 37.57 -10.25
CA VAL A 226 -23.73 38.64 -10.40
C VAL A 226 -24.42 39.74 -11.21
N PRO A 227 -24.52 41.00 -10.72
CA PRO A 227 -25.11 42.07 -11.51
C PRO A 227 -24.24 42.32 -12.75
N VAL A 228 -24.82 42.12 -13.93
CA VAL A 228 -24.21 42.53 -15.20
C VAL A 228 -24.16 44.05 -15.19
N SER A 229 -22.96 44.61 -15.02
CA SER A 229 -22.73 46.03 -15.22
C SER A 229 -22.75 46.30 -16.73
N GLN A 230 -23.83 46.92 -17.22
CA GLN A 230 -23.89 47.45 -18.59
C GLN A 230 -22.89 48.61 -18.74
N PRO A 231 -22.11 48.69 -19.84
CA PRO A 231 -21.36 49.90 -20.15
C PRO A 231 -22.30 50.97 -20.73
N PRO A 232 -22.05 52.28 -20.50
CA PRO A 232 -22.87 53.35 -21.04
C PRO A 232 -22.67 53.47 -22.56
N LEU A 233 -23.78 53.52 -23.29
CA LEU A 233 -23.84 53.93 -24.68
C LEU A 233 -23.79 55.46 -24.72
N GLU A 234 -22.68 56.04 -25.15
CA GLU A 234 -22.71 57.36 -25.77
C GLU A 234 -22.65 57.18 -27.28
N GLU A 235 -23.74 57.57 -27.92
CA GLU A 235 -23.85 57.76 -29.35
C GLU A 235 -22.99 58.97 -29.74
N ASP A 236 -22.09 58.82 -30.71
CA ASP A 236 -21.92 59.91 -31.66
C ASP A 236 -21.63 59.37 -33.06
N LEU A 237 -22.54 59.73 -33.97
CA LEU A 237 -22.50 59.46 -35.39
C LEU A 237 -21.63 60.53 -36.05
N ILE A 238 -20.47 60.14 -36.60
CA ILE A 238 -19.86 60.93 -37.69
C ILE A 238 -19.49 60.00 -38.84
N VAL A 239 -20.31 60.08 -39.89
CA VAL A 239 -20.01 59.64 -41.25
C VAL A 239 -18.95 60.59 -41.81
N GLY A 240 -17.79 60.04 -42.16
CA GLY A 240 -16.68 60.76 -42.78
C GLY A 240 -16.01 59.89 -43.83
N ASP A 241 -16.31 60.25 -45.07
CA ASP A 241 -15.75 59.80 -46.35
C ASP A 241 -14.21 59.92 -46.44
N GLY A 242 -13.57 59.19 -47.35
CA GLY A 242 -12.26 59.58 -47.89
C GLY A 242 -11.04 58.69 -47.60
N ASP A 243 -10.81 57.73 -48.50
CA ASP A 243 -9.56 57.46 -49.21
C ASP A 243 -8.20 57.38 -48.47
N SER A 244 -7.56 56.21 -48.64
CA SER A 244 -6.26 56.07 -49.32
C SER A 244 -4.98 55.75 -48.50
N TRP A 245 -4.33 54.69 -49.00
CA TRP A 245 -2.90 54.34 -49.06
C TRP A 245 -2.13 53.74 -47.86
N ILE A 246 -1.41 52.67 -48.28
CA ILE A 246 -0.05 52.19 -47.97
C ILE A 246 0.25 51.16 -46.86
N ASN A 247 0.89 50.10 -47.36
CA ASN A 247 1.58 48.97 -46.74
C ASN A 247 2.74 49.37 -45.81
N GLY A 248 3.13 48.48 -44.89
CA GLY A 248 4.48 48.47 -44.34
C GLY A 248 4.71 47.51 -43.17
N PHE A 249 5.22 46.31 -43.51
CA PHE A 249 6.05 45.36 -42.72
C PHE A 249 5.47 44.68 -41.48
#